data_AF-A0A958AGF3-F1
#
_entry.id   AF-A0A958AGF3-F1
#
_cell.length_a   1.000
_cell.length_b   1.000
_cell.length_c   1.000
_cell.angle_alpha   90.00
_cell.angle_beta   90.00
_cell.angle_gamma   90.00
#
_symmetry.space_group_name_H-M   'P 1'
#
loop_
_entity.id
_entity.type
_entity.pdbx_description
1 polymer ?
#
loop_
_entity_poly.entity_id
_entity_poly.type
_entity_poly.pdbx_seq_one_letter_code
_entity_poly.pdbx_strand_id
1 'polypeptide(L)' 'ADRLGKLALTDAGLYRRDQLVLQTCLAQGYPVATVVGGGYAADVTVLAYRHILLFRAALEAFKELS' A
#
# COMPACT_ATOMS: atom_id res chain seq x y z
N ALA A 1 -2.63 -2.58 16.42
CA ALA A 1 -1.70 -1.45 16.17
C ALA A 1 -0.33 -2.02 15.83
N ASP A 2 0.44 -1.38 14.94
CA ASP A 2 1.84 -1.77 14.73
C ASP A 2 2.60 -1.56 16.05
N ARG A 3 3.26 -2.59 16.56
CA ARG A 3 3.92 -2.57 17.87
C ARG A 3 5.07 -1.55 17.96
N LEU A 4 5.65 -1.15 16.81
CA LEU A 4 6.76 -0.20 16.73
C LEU A 4 6.37 1.12 16.03
N GLY A 5 5.25 1.14 15.31
CA GLY A 5 4.75 2.32 14.63
C GLY A 5 4.08 3.33 15.57
N LYS A 6 4.65 4.54 15.70
CA LYS A 6 4.06 5.67 16.45
C LYS A 6 2.91 6.38 15.72
N LEU A 7 2.41 5.81 14.63
CA LEU A 7 1.37 6.41 13.78
C LEU A 7 0.06 5.64 13.89
N ALA A 8 -1.03 6.38 14.06
CA ALA A 8 -2.40 5.84 14.06
C ALA A 8 -2.92 5.67 12.62
N LEU A 9 -2.24 4.83 11.83
CA LEU A 9 -2.66 4.56 10.45
C LEU A 9 -3.79 3.52 10.42
N THR A 10 -4.79 3.79 9.57
CA THR A 10 -5.88 2.86 9.27
C THR A 10 -5.58 2.10 7.98
N ASP A 11 -6.19 0.93 7.81
CA ASP A 11 -6.03 0.14 6.58
C ASP A 11 -6.50 0.93 5.34
N ALA A 12 -7.60 1.68 5.48
CA ALA A 12 -8.08 2.60 4.43
C ALA A 12 -7.08 3.74 4.15
N GLY A 13 -6.40 4.25 5.18
CA GLY A 13 -5.37 5.28 5.03
C GLY A 13 -4.14 4.75 4.28
N LEU A 14 -3.71 3.52 4.60
CA LEU A 14 -2.62 2.84 3.88
C LEU A 14 -2.95 2.64 2.40
N TYR A 15 -4.16 2.13 2.11
CA TYR A 15 -4.61 1.93 0.74
C TYR A 15 -4.63 3.23 -0.07
N ARG A 16 -5.21 4.31 0.48
CA ARG A 16 -5.25 5.63 -0.18
C ARG A 16 -3.87 6.22 -0.41
N ARG A 17 -2.95 6.05 0.54
CA ARG A 17 -1.56 6.48 0.39
C ARG A 17 -0.92 5.79 -0.82
N ASP A 18 -1.07 4.48 -0.91
CA ASP A 18 -0.45 3.71 -1.98
C ASP A 18 -1.06 4.08 -3.35
N GLN A 19 -2.39 4.23 -3.43
CA GLN A 19 -3.05 4.74 -4.64
C GLN A 19 -2.51 6.10 -5.07
N LEU A 20 -2.43 7.07 -4.16
CA LEU A 20 -1.94 8.43 -4.46
C LEU A 20 -0.55 8.41 -5.08
N VAL A 21 0.39 7.66 -4.48
CA VAL A 21 1.77 7.57 -4.97
C VAL A 21 1.80 6.89 -6.35
N LEU A 22 1.14 5.75 -6.48
CA LEU A 22 1.13 4.97 -7.72
C LEU A 22 0.52 5.76 -8.88
N GLN A 23 -0.66 6.35 -8.70
CA GLN A 23 -1.32 7.18 -9.71
C GLN A 23 -0.43 8.36 -10.12
N THR A 24 0.18 9.05 -9.16
CA THR A 24 1.04 10.20 -9.45
C THR A 24 2.26 9.81 -10.29
N CYS A 25 2.94 8.72 -9.92
CA CYS A 25 4.11 8.26 -10.65
C CYS A 25 3.75 7.74 -12.06
N LEU A 26 2.69 6.92 -12.16
CA LEU A 26 2.24 6.35 -13.43
C LEU A 26 1.74 7.42 -14.40
N ALA A 27 0.99 8.42 -13.91
CA ALA A 27 0.50 9.54 -14.72
C ALA A 27 1.64 10.37 -15.33
N GLN A 28 2.82 10.38 -14.70
CA GLN A 28 4.03 11.04 -15.22
C GLN A 28 4.92 10.10 -16.05
N GLY A 29 4.48 8.87 -16.30
CA GLY A 29 5.23 7.88 -17.10
C GLY A 29 6.45 7.30 -16.40
N TYR A 30 6.55 7.42 -15.07
CA TYR A 30 7.67 6.83 -14.33
C TYR A 30 7.48 5.31 -14.15
N PRO A 31 8.51 4.50 -14.37
CA PRO A 31 8.48 3.09 -13.99
C PRO A 31 8.47 2.98 -12.46
N VAL A 32 7.56 2.16 -11.93
CA VAL A 32 7.39 1.97 -10.48
C VAL A 32 7.54 0.51 -10.12
N ALA A 33 8.26 0.23 -9.04
CA ALA A 33 8.32 -1.07 -8.39
C ALA A 33 7.93 -0.92 -6.92
N THR A 34 7.13 -1.84 -6.42
CA THR A 34 6.68 -1.84 -5.01
C THR A 34 7.32 -3.00 -4.26
N VAL A 35 7.81 -2.73 -3.05
CA VAL A 35 8.37 -3.76 -2.16
C VAL A 35 7.61 -3.78 -0.85
N VAL A 36 7.32 -4.98 -0.35
CA VAL A 36 6.69 -5.15 0.96
C VAL A 36 7.73 -4.89 2.04
N GLY A 37 7.49 -3.89 2.87
CA GLY A 37 8.31 -3.58 4.04
C GLY A 37 7.95 -4.43 5.25
N GLY A 38 8.45 -4.05 6.42
CA GLY A 38 8.07 -4.68 7.68
C GLY A 38 6.64 -4.30 8.12
N GLY A 39 6.13 -5.05 9.08
CA GLY A 39 4.94 -4.70 9.85
C GLY A 39 4.91 -5.53 11.12
N TYR A 40 4.77 -4.88 12.27
CA TYR A 40 4.92 -5.55 13.57
C TYR A 40 3.58 -5.86 14.22
N ALA A 41 2.62 -6.33 13.41
CA ALA A 41 1.36 -6.86 13.92
C ALA A 41 1.61 -8.25 14.51
N ALA A 42 1.09 -8.50 15.72
CA ALA A 42 1.18 -9.82 16.35
C ALA A 42 0.34 -10.88 15.60
N ASP A 43 -0.66 -10.43 14.85
CA ASP A 43 -1.51 -11.27 14.02
C ASP A 43 -1.00 -11.29 12.58
N VAL A 44 -0.57 -12.48 12.13
CA VAL A 44 -0.07 -12.74 10.77
C VAL A 44 -1.16 -12.51 9.72
N THR A 45 -2.42 -12.81 10.01
CA THR A 45 -3.53 -12.58 9.08
C THR A 45 -3.75 -11.09 8.85
N VAL A 46 -3.68 -10.28 9.91
CA VAL A 46 -3.75 -8.82 9.80
C VAL A 46 -2.54 -8.27 9.04
N LEU A 47 -1.34 -8.79 9.29
CA LEU A 47 -0.13 -8.40 8.56
C LEU A 47 -0.25 -8.73 7.06
N ALA A 48 -0.65 -9.95 6.73
CA ALA A 48 -0.84 -10.40 5.37
C ALA A 48 -1.90 -9.56 4.64
N TYR A 49 -3.03 -9.28 5.30
CA TYR A 49 -4.07 -8.42 4.74
C TYR A 49 -3.53 -7.03 4.37
N ARG A 50 -2.72 -6.41 5.24
CA ARG A 50 -2.13 -5.10 4.96
C ARG A 50 -1.15 -5.14 3.80
N HIS A 51 -0.35 -6.20 3.68
CA HIS A 51 0.52 -6.36 2.52
C HIS A 51 -0.28 -6.53 1.22
N ILE A 52 -1.45 -7.17 1.26
CA ILE A 52 -2.36 -7.30 0.10
C ILE A 52 -2.90 -5.94 -0.36
N LEU A 53 -3.08 -4.96 0.53
CA LEU A 53 -3.60 -3.64 0.16
C LEU A 53 -2.75 -2.93 -0.89
N LEU A 54 -1.42 -3.07 -0.80
CA LEU A 54 -0.48 -2.53 -1.78
C LEU A 54 -0.71 -3.12 -3.17
N PHE A 55 -0.85 -4.45 -3.27
CA PHE A 55 -1.13 -5.12 -4.55
C PHE A 55 -2.48 -4.71 -5.14
N ARG A 56 -3.50 -4.52 -4.27
CA ARG A 56 -4.80 -4.01 -4.70
C ARG A 56 -4.69 -2.58 -5.25
N ALA A 57 -3.96 -1.70 -4.55
CA ALA A 57 -3.75 -0.33 -5.03
C ALA A 57 -3.01 -0.29 -6.37
N ALA A 58 -1.98 -1.13 -6.54
CA ALA A 58 -1.24 -1.26 -7.79
C ALA A 58 -2.11 -1.75 -8.95
N LEU A 59 -2.95 -2.77 -8.71
CA LEU A 59 -3.84 -3.29 -9.74
C LEU A 59 -4.87 -2.25 -10.19
N GLU A 60 -5.47 -1.52 -9.26
CA GLU A 60 -6.44 -0.46 -9.59
C GLU A 60 -5.76 0.71 -10.32
N ALA A 61 -4.61 1.19 -9.84
CA ALA A 61 -3.87 2.27 -10.51
C ALA A 61 -3.43 1.89 -11.93
N PHE A 62 -3.09 0.62 -12.17
CA PHE A 62 -2.75 0.14 -13.51
C PHE A 62 -3.97 0.11 -14.44
N LYS A 63 -5.13 -0.35 -13.96
CA LYS A 63 -6.38 -0.37 -14.74
C LYS A 63 -6.85 1.02 -15.16
N GLU A 64 -6.63 2.02 -14.31
CA GLU A 64 -7.02 3.41 -14.61
C GLU A 64 -6.12 4.06 -15.69
N LEU A 65 -4.94 3.51 -15.94
CA LEU A 65 -4.00 3.99 -16.96
C LEU A 65 -4.22 3.31 -18.32
N SER A 66 -4.78 2.09 -18.34
CA SER A 66 -5.04 1.28 -19.54
C SER A 66 -6.36 1.63 -20.21
#